data_AF-A0A1N6GZV1-F1
#
_entry.id   AF-A0A1N6GZV1-F1
#
_cell.length_a   1.000
_cell.length_b   1.000
_cell.length_c   1.000
_cell.angle_alpha   90.00
_cell.angle_beta   90.00
_cell.angle_gamma   90.00
#
_symmetry.space_group_name_H-M   'P 1'
#
loop_
_entity.id
_entity.type
_entity.pdbx_description
1 polymer ?
#
loop_
_entity_poly.entity_id
_entity_poly.type
_entity_poly.pdbx_seq_one_letter_code
_entity_poly.pdbx_strand_id
1 'polypeptide(L)'
;MLRWVICVGLAGSLAACTGANHLGNPLLLPVRGVAAGLENAAYGKRRAAVKAWIIEQEAAMRAERFEGPVTGALLAELPEAARAQARADLKDAARHGDFAERATVAFMVHRG
;
A
#
# COMPACT_ATOMS: atom_id res chain seq x y z
N MET A 1 -24.36 -42.61 19.12
CA MET A 1 -24.19 -41.14 19.25
C MET A 1 -23.18 -40.88 20.36
N LEU A 2 -21.89 -40.79 20.02
CA LEU A 2 -20.81 -40.49 20.96
C LEU A 2 -19.53 -40.07 20.21
N ARG A 3 -19.00 -38.89 20.59
CA ARG A 3 -17.59 -38.42 20.61
C ARG A 3 -16.63 -38.73 19.43
N TRP A 4 -16.23 -37.68 18.73
CA TRP A 4 -14.91 -37.49 18.09
C TRP A 4 -14.54 -36.01 18.30
N VAL A 5 -14.07 -35.54 19.46
CA VAL A 5 -12.69 -35.64 19.98
C VAL A 5 -11.61 -35.65 18.88
N ILE A 6 -11.06 -34.46 18.65
CA ILE A 6 -9.62 -34.16 18.53
C ILE A 6 -8.80 -35.10 17.63
N CYS A 7 -8.48 -34.61 16.44
CA CYS A 7 -7.23 -34.93 15.77
C CYS A 7 -6.49 -33.61 15.46
N VAL A 8 -5.86 -33.05 16.49
CA VAL A 8 -4.57 -32.38 16.31
C VAL A 8 -3.65 -33.44 15.73
N GLY A 9 -3.31 -33.31 14.45
CA GLY A 9 -2.60 -34.33 13.69
C GLY A 9 -1.75 -33.70 12.61
N LEU A 10 -0.62 -33.16 13.07
CA LEU A 10 0.60 -32.90 12.32
C LEU A 10 0.87 -34.01 11.27
N ALA A 11 0.46 -33.83 10.02
CA ALA A 11 0.84 -34.71 8.91
C ALA A 11 0.58 -34.05 7.56
N GLY A 12 1.58 -34.07 6.68
CA GLY A 12 1.32 -34.07 5.24
C GLY A 12 1.68 -32.80 4.48
N SER A 13 2.95 -32.41 4.54
CA SER A 13 3.65 -31.63 3.53
C SER A 13 3.59 -32.29 2.14
N LEU A 14 2.48 -32.13 1.42
CA LEU A 14 2.31 -32.64 0.03
C LEU A 14 1.44 -31.73 -0.87
N ALA A 15 1.52 -30.42 -0.71
CA ALA A 15 0.96 -29.46 -1.69
C ALA A 15 2.08 -28.85 -2.55
N ALA A 16 2.81 -29.70 -3.29
CA ALA A 16 3.80 -29.25 -4.26
C ALA A 16 3.82 -30.17 -5.47
N CYS A 17 2.74 -30.21 -6.27
CA CYS A 17 2.79 -30.84 -7.58
C CYS A 17 1.80 -30.18 -8.56
N THR A 18 2.37 -29.79 -9.72
CA THR A 18 1.80 -29.41 -11.04
C THR A 18 1.50 -27.93 -11.30
N GLY A 19 2.45 -27.26 -11.95
CA GLY A 19 2.33 -25.91 -12.53
C GLY A 19 3.65 -25.15 -12.39
N ALA A 20 4.08 -24.39 -13.41
CA ALA A 20 5.34 -23.66 -13.44
C ALA A 20 5.70 -23.05 -12.07
N ASN A 21 6.87 -23.39 -11.53
CA ASN A 21 7.22 -23.13 -10.14
C ASN A 21 7.51 -21.64 -9.89
N HIS A 22 6.48 -20.82 -9.63
CA HIS A 22 6.62 -19.40 -9.21
C HIS A 22 7.28 -19.28 -7.82
N LEU A 23 7.29 -20.38 -7.07
CA LEU A 23 7.95 -20.52 -5.78
C LEU A 23 9.39 -20.96 -6.04
N GLY A 24 10.32 -20.00 -6.15
CA GLY A 24 11.75 -20.30 -6.32
C GLY A 24 12.33 -21.21 -5.22
N ASN A 25 13.64 -21.50 -5.28
CA ASN A 25 14.32 -22.48 -4.41
C ASN A 25 13.73 -22.53 -2.98
N PRO A 26 13.13 -23.66 -2.55
CA PRO A 26 12.45 -23.78 -1.27
C PRO A 26 13.34 -23.48 -0.07
N LEU A 27 14.66 -23.68 -0.20
CA LEU A 27 15.65 -23.32 0.83
C LEU A 27 15.83 -21.81 0.99
N LEU A 28 15.52 -21.03 -0.05
CA LEU A 28 15.55 -19.58 -0.04
C LEU A 28 14.20 -18.97 0.37
N LEU A 29 13.13 -19.76 0.49
CA LEU A 29 11.80 -19.24 0.86
C LEU A 29 11.78 -18.56 2.24
N PRO A 30 12.44 -19.06 3.30
CA PRO A 30 12.48 -18.35 4.59
C PRO A 30 13.17 -17.00 4.48
N VAL A 31 14.29 -16.92 3.76
CA VAL A 31 15.04 -15.67 3.54
C VAL A 31 14.21 -14.68 2.73
N ARG A 32 13.57 -15.14 1.65
CA ARG A 32 12.65 -14.34 0.84
C ARG A 32 11.42 -13.89 1.63
N GLY A 33 10.91 -14.72 2.52
CA GLY A 33 9.79 -14.38 3.41
C GLY A 33 10.14 -13.27 4.40
N VAL A 34 11.33 -13.33 5.02
CA VAL A 34 11.81 -12.25 5.90
C VAL A 34 12.05 -10.96 5.11
N ALA A 35 12.70 -11.03 3.95
CA ALA A 35 12.94 -9.86 3.09
C ALA A 35 11.62 -9.21 2.65
N ALA A 36 10.66 -9.99 2.13
CA ALA A 36 9.34 -9.50 1.76
C ALA A 36 8.59 -8.92 2.98
N GLY A 37 8.72 -9.54 4.16
CA GLY A 37 8.17 -9.01 5.40
C GLY A 37 8.72 -7.62 5.76
N LEU A 38 10.03 -7.42 5.63
CA LEU A 38 10.67 -6.13 5.88
C LEU A 38 10.26 -5.06 4.86
N GLU A 39 10.21 -5.41 3.57
CA GLU A 39 9.77 -4.50 2.50
C GLU A 39 8.32 -4.06 2.70
N ASN A 40 7.43 -5.00 3.03
CA ASN A 40 6.02 -4.73 3.33
C ASN A 40 5.86 -3.83 4.57
N ALA A 41 6.65 -4.06 5.62
CA ALA A 41 6.63 -3.21 6.81
C ALA A 41 7.12 -1.78 6.50
N ALA A 42 8.19 -1.64 5.71
CA ALA A 42 8.72 -0.35 5.31
C ALA A 42 7.72 0.41 4.41
N TYR A 43 7.09 -0.26 3.44
CA TYR A 43 6.02 0.30 2.62
C TYR A 43 4.84 0.75 3.49
N GLY A 44 4.38 -0.10 4.40
CA GLY A 44 3.29 0.21 5.33
C GLY A 44 3.57 1.45 6.18
N LYS A 45 4.80 1.59 6.69
CA LYS A 45 5.23 2.79 7.43
C LYS A 45 5.17 4.06 6.58
N ARG A 46 5.70 4.01 5.34
CA ARG A 46 5.64 5.16 4.42
C ARG A 46 4.21 5.56 4.09
N ARG A 47 3.36 4.58 3.79
CA ARG A 47 1.93 4.79 3.53
C ARG A 47 1.22 5.44 4.71
N ALA A 48 1.48 4.96 5.92
CA ALA A 48 0.88 5.51 7.13
C ALA A 48 1.28 6.98 7.35
N ALA A 49 2.55 7.34 7.12
CA ALA A 49 3.03 8.71 7.25
C ALA A 49 2.37 9.64 6.21
N VAL A 50 2.32 9.24 4.94
CA VAL A 50 1.64 10.00 3.88
C VAL A 50 0.17 10.19 4.21
N LYS A 51 -0.52 9.11 4.59
CA LYS A 51 -1.94 9.15 4.95
C LYS A 51 -2.21 10.10 6.12
N ALA A 52 -1.40 10.03 7.17
CA ALA A 52 -1.54 10.91 8.32
C ALA A 52 -1.42 12.39 7.93
N TRP A 53 -0.42 12.72 7.10
CA TRP A 53 -0.25 14.08 6.59
C TRP A 53 -1.44 14.53 5.73
N ILE A 54 -1.93 13.66 4.83
CA ILE A 54 -3.09 13.97 3.98
C ILE A 54 -4.35 14.21 4.81
N ILE A 55 -4.58 13.41 5.86
CA ILE A 55 -5.70 13.60 6.79
C ILE A 55 -5.59 14.95 7.50
N GLU A 56 -4.39 15.29 7.99
CA GLU A 56 -4.15 16.55 8.70
C GLU A 56 -4.36 17.78 7.80
N GLN A 57 -3.99 17.68 6.52
CA GLN A 57 -4.01 18.79 5.58
C GLN A 57 -5.24 18.82 4.65
N GLU A 58 -6.13 17.83 4.71
CA GLU A 58 -7.27 17.70 3.80
C GLU A 58 -8.11 18.98 3.73
N ALA A 59 -8.45 19.55 4.89
CA ALA A 59 -9.28 20.76 4.95
C ALA A 59 -8.58 21.94 4.26
N ALA A 60 -7.27 22.09 4.44
CA ALA A 60 -6.48 23.15 3.82
C ALA A 60 -6.35 22.95 2.30
N MET A 61 -6.06 21.71 1.85
CA MET A 61 -6.03 21.36 0.42
C MET A 61 -7.37 21.62 -0.26
N ARG A 62 -8.50 21.30 0.40
CA ARG A 62 -9.84 21.61 -0.12
C ARG A 62 -10.11 23.11 -0.16
N ALA A 63 -9.71 23.86 0.86
CA ALA A 63 -9.88 25.31 0.92
C ALA A 63 -9.17 26.02 -0.25
N GLU A 64 -7.98 25.55 -0.62
CA GLU A 64 -7.23 26.05 -1.77
C GLU A 64 -7.58 25.34 -3.10
N ARG A 65 -8.63 24.50 -3.12
CA ARG A 65 -9.11 23.76 -4.30
C ARG A 65 -8.02 22.93 -4.99
N PHE A 66 -7.06 22.42 -4.23
CA PHE A 66 -5.92 21.67 -4.72
C PHE A 66 -5.02 22.45 -5.68
N GLU A 67 -5.00 23.78 -5.61
CA GLU A 67 -4.16 24.67 -6.44
C GLU A 67 -3.15 25.47 -5.63
N GLY A 68 -3.26 25.46 -4.31
CA GLY A 68 -2.47 26.32 -3.44
C GLY A 68 -1.20 25.67 -2.89
N PRO A 69 -0.56 26.36 -1.92
CA PRO A 69 0.75 25.99 -1.40
C PRO A 69 0.75 24.67 -0.62
N VAL A 70 -0.34 24.25 0.02
CA VAL A 70 -0.36 22.99 0.80
C VAL A 70 -0.26 21.79 -0.13
N THR A 71 -1.08 21.77 -1.17
CA THR A 71 -1.04 20.77 -2.24
C THR A 71 0.27 20.88 -3.01
N GLY A 72 0.76 22.11 -3.23
CA GLY A 72 2.07 22.35 -3.84
C GLY A 72 3.21 21.70 -3.07
N ALA A 73 3.21 21.80 -1.74
CA ALA A 73 4.21 21.18 -0.87
C ALA A 73 4.21 19.65 -0.99
N LEU A 74 3.03 19.03 -1.01
CA LEU A 74 2.91 17.58 -1.26
C LEU A 74 3.49 17.21 -2.63
N LEU A 75 3.05 17.91 -3.69
CA LEU A 75 3.48 17.61 -5.06
C LEU A 75 4.96 17.88 -5.32
N ALA A 76 5.61 18.76 -4.54
CA ALA A 76 7.04 19.03 -4.66
C ALA A 76 7.90 17.79 -4.37
N GLU A 77 7.39 16.83 -3.59
CA GLU A 77 8.04 15.54 -3.30
C GLU A 77 8.00 14.56 -4.48
N LEU A 78 7.28 14.89 -5.56
CA LEU A 78 7.16 14.07 -6.76
C LEU A 78 8.07 14.58 -7.89
N PRO A 79 8.48 13.69 -8.82
CA PRO A 79 9.12 14.10 -10.07
C PRO A 79 8.27 15.12 -10.83
N GLU A 80 8.90 16.14 -11.43
CA GLU A 80 8.19 17.25 -12.08
C GLU A 80 7.17 16.78 -13.11
N ALA A 81 7.55 15.78 -13.91
CA ALA A 81 6.68 15.17 -14.92
C ALA A 81 5.40 14.53 -14.35
N ALA A 82 5.41 14.08 -13.09
CA ALA A 82 4.28 13.43 -12.45
C ALA A 82 3.34 14.42 -11.72
N ARG A 83 3.79 15.64 -11.42
CA ARG A 83 3.06 16.59 -10.57
C ARG A 83 1.70 16.99 -11.13
N ALA A 84 1.61 17.19 -12.45
CA ALA A 84 0.37 17.56 -13.11
C ALA A 84 -0.68 16.44 -13.00
N GLN A 85 -0.27 15.19 -13.26
CA GLN A 85 -1.15 14.03 -13.14
C GLN A 85 -1.55 13.78 -11.69
N ALA A 86 -0.60 13.82 -10.76
CA ALA A 86 -0.87 13.67 -9.34
C ALA A 86 -1.87 14.71 -8.82
N ARG A 87 -1.80 15.97 -9.29
CA ARG A 87 -2.80 16.99 -8.96
C ARG A 87 -4.18 16.64 -9.50
N ALA A 88 -4.27 16.13 -10.73
CA ALA A 88 -5.53 15.68 -11.31
C ALA A 88 -6.14 14.53 -10.49
N ASP A 89 -5.32 13.56 -10.09
CA ASP A 89 -5.74 12.42 -9.27
C ASP A 89 -6.21 12.85 -7.88
N LEU A 90 -5.56 13.84 -7.25
CA LEU A 90 -6.00 14.41 -5.97
C LEU A 90 -7.39 15.07 -6.09
N LYS A 91 -7.62 15.80 -7.19
CA LYS A 91 -8.93 16.42 -7.45
C LYS A 91 -10.02 15.39 -7.74
N ASP A 92 -9.67 14.28 -8.39
CA ASP A 92 -10.60 13.19 -8.60
C ASP A 92 -10.93 12.47 -7.29
N ALA A 93 -9.91 12.13 -6.50
CA ALA A 93 -10.05 11.56 -5.15
C ALA A 93 -10.98 12.40 -4.26
N ALA A 94 -10.93 13.74 -4.39
CA ALA A 94 -11.73 14.67 -3.58
C ALA A 94 -13.24 14.54 -3.78
N ARG A 95 -13.68 13.88 -4.86
CA ARG A 95 -15.09 13.60 -5.19
C ARG A 95 -15.66 12.41 -4.42
N HIS A 96 -14.81 11.66 -3.72
CA HIS A 96 -15.19 10.44 -3.02
C HIS A 96 -15.13 10.59 -1.50
N GLY A 97 -15.93 9.79 -0.79
CA GLY A 97 -15.99 9.78 0.68
C GLY A 97 -14.75 9.19 1.36
N ASP A 98 -13.89 8.50 0.62
CA ASP A 98 -12.63 7.88 1.06
C ASP A 98 -11.39 8.69 0.57
N PHE A 99 -11.51 10.01 0.47
CA PHE A 99 -10.49 10.91 -0.07
C PHE A 99 -9.08 10.59 0.42
N ALA A 100 -8.87 10.52 1.74
CA ALA A 100 -7.55 10.31 2.32
C ALA A 100 -6.86 9.04 1.77
N GLU A 101 -7.64 8.00 1.50
CA GLU A 101 -7.10 6.74 1.01
C GLU A 101 -6.78 6.77 -0.47
N ARG A 102 -7.67 7.35 -1.27
CA ARG A 102 -7.42 7.56 -2.70
C ARG A 102 -6.26 8.50 -2.96
N ALA A 103 -6.19 9.61 -2.21
CA ALA A 103 -5.11 10.59 -2.30
C ALA A 103 -3.76 9.98 -1.89
N THR A 104 -3.73 9.16 -0.84
CA THR A 104 -2.52 8.43 -0.43
C THR A 104 -2.03 7.51 -1.55
N VAL A 105 -2.93 6.72 -2.15
CA VAL A 105 -2.58 5.81 -3.24
C VAL A 105 -2.09 6.59 -4.46
N ALA A 106 -2.82 7.62 -4.88
CA ALA A 106 -2.44 8.47 -6.01
C ALA A 106 -1.03 9.04 -5.82
N PHE A 107 -0.75 9.64 -4.66
CA PHE A 107 0.56 10.18 -4.36
C PHE A 107 1.66 9.11 -4.36
N MET A 108 1.41 7.96 -3.72
CA MET A 108 2.41 6.90 -3.63
C MET A 108 2.76 6.25 -4.97
N VAL A 109 1.80 6.17 -5.91
CA VAL A 109 2.04 5.67 -7.27
C VAL A 109 3.03 6.56 -8.02
N HIS A 110 2.91 7.89 -7.86
CA HIS A 110 3.77 8.87 -8.54
C HIS A 110 5.14 9.08 -7.86
N ARG A 111 5.30 8.65 -6.60
CA ARG A 111 6.55 8.80 -5.84
C ARG A 111 7.58 7.71 -6.14
N GLY A 112 7.17 6.63 -6.81
CA GLY A 112 7.98 5.44 -7.09
C GLY A 112 9.28 5.73 -7.81
#